data_AF-A0AA89C2D2-F1
#
_entry.id   AF-A0AA89C2D2-F1
#
_cell.length_a   1.000
_cell.length_b   1.000
_cell.length_c   1.000
_cell.angle_alpha   90.00
_cell.angle_beta   90.00
_cell.angle_gamma   90.00
#
_symmetry.space_group_name_H-M   'P 1'
#
loop_
_entity.id
_entity.type
_entity.pdbx_description
1 polymer ?
#
loop_
_entity_poly.entity_id
_entity_poly.type
_entity_poly.pdbx_seq_one_letter_code
_entity_poly.pdbx_strand_id
1 'polypeptide(L)'
;MDAESRQRIQKCYTSLLDLDCTPADLLGSLVEKQVLDFDDQERILAEITSKDKAEKFISILITKENSYKPFREVLKKAHEFIGERLDAVEIDYDLIKKGKQIKRAIYFYYLFLSIQLS
;
A
#
# COMPACT_ATOMS: atom_id res chain seq x y z
N MET A 1 -1.23 -0.79 7.43
CA MET A 1 -2.54 -0.71 6.73
C MET A 1 -3.34 -1.99 6.99
N ASP A 2 -4.67 -1.98 7.02
CA ASP A 2 -5.46 -3.21 7.15
C ASP A 2 -5.35 -4.10 5.89
N ALA A 3 -5.86 -5.33 5.97
CA ALA A 3 -5.72 -6.31 4.88
C ALA A 3 -6.60 -5.99 3.65
N GLU A 4 -7.73 -5.35 3.88
CA GLU A 4 -8.71 -5.00 2.85
C GLU A 4 -8.19 -3.83 2.01
N SER A 5 -7.75 -2.77 2.67
CA SER A 5 -7.07 -1.62 2.06
C SER A 5 -5.84 -2.03 1.25
N ARG A 6 -5.03 -2.97 1.76
CA ARG A 6 -3.88 -3.52 1.02
C ARG A 6 -4.30 -4.26 -0.25
N GLN A 7 -5.36 -5.06 -0.18
CA GLN A 7 -5.86 -5.78 -1.36
C GLN A 7 -6.39 -4.81 -2.42
N ARG A 8 -7.05 -3.71 -2.02
CA ARG A 8 -7.48 -2.66 -2.95
C ARG A 8 -6.31 -2.02 -3.70
N ILE A 9 -5.26 -1.62 -2.98
CA ILE A 9 -4.04 -1.09 -3.59
C ILE A 9 -3.39 -2.10 -4.54
N GLN A 10 -3.33 -3.38 -4.13
CA GLN A 10 -2.70 -4.43 -4.94
C GLN A 10 -3.49 -4.73 -6.22
N LYS A 11 -4.82 -4.69 -6.20
CA LYS A 11 -5.66 -4.85 -7.39
C LYS A 11 -5.60 -3.63 -8.31
N CYS A 12 -5.43 -2.43 -7.75
CA CYS A 12 -5.19 -1.20 -8.51
C CYS A 12 -3.70 -0.97 -8.81
N TYR A 13 -2.82 -1.95 -8.64
CA TYR A 13 -1.36 -1.72 -8.73
C TYR A 13 -0.93 -1.17 -10.08
N THR A 14 -1.36 -1.81 -11.19
CA THR A 14 -1.08 -1.34 -12.56
C THR A 14 -1.62 0.06 -12.80
N SER A 15 -2.79 0.35 -12.24
CA SER A 15 -3.45 1.64 -12.31
C SER A 15 -2.67 2.75 -11.62
N LEU A 16 -2.02 2.40 -10.51
CA LEU A 16 -1.19 3.28 -9.71
C LEU A 16 0.24 3.42 -10.27
N LEU A 17 0.69 2.46 -11.08
CA LEU A 17 1.94 2.55 -11.84
C LEU A 17 1.81 3.41 -13.10
N ASP A 18 0.64 3.38 -13.74
CA ASP A 18 0.33 4.22 -14.91
C ASP A 18 -0.03 5.66 -14.52
N LEU A 19 -0.26 5.92 -13.22
CA LEU A 19 -0.16 7.27 -12.69
C LEU A 19 1.28 7.71 -12.99
N ASP A 20 1.45 8.72 -13.84
CA ASP A 20 2.69 9.49 -14.01
C ASP A 20 2.99 10.31 -12.72
N CYS A 21 2.72 9.70 -11.56
CA CYS A 21 2.30 10.41 -10.39
C CYS A 21 3.16 10.09 -9.18
N THR A 22 4.36 10.61 -9.32
CA THR A 22 5.03 11.26 -8.19
C THR A 22 5.25 12.73 -8.53
N PRO A 23 4.21 13.54 -8.83
CA PRO A 23 4.40 14.97 -8.90
C PRO A 23 4.77 15.40 -7.48
N ALA A 24 5.72 16.32 -7.33
CA ALA A 24 6.13 16.81 -6.01
C ALA A 24 4.92 17.24 -5.16
N ASP A 25 3.86 17.73 -5.80
CA ASP A 25 2.60 18.16 -5.19
C ASP A 25 1.80 17.01 -4.54
N LEU A 26 1.79 15.81 -5.13
CA LEU A 26 1.12 14.65 -4.54
C LEU A 26 1.89 14.17 -3.31
N LEU A 27 3.22 14.05 -3.41
CA LEU A 27 4.05 13.61 -2.29
C LEU A 27 3.99 14.63 -1.14
N GLY A 28 4.04 15.93 -1.44
CA GLY A 28 3.86 16.99 -0.45
C GLY A 28 2.50 16.90 0.26
N SER A 29 1.42 16.72 -0.51
CA SER A 29 0.07 16.53 0.07
C SER A 29 -0.03 15.29 0.96
N LEU A 30 0.69 14.22 0.63
CA LEU A 30 0.74 12.98 1.42
C LEU A 30 1.58 13.14 2.69
N VAL A 31 2.64 13.95 2.66
CA VAL A 31 3.42 14.31 3.85
C VAL A 31 2.61 15.21 4.79
N GLU A 32 1.93 16.22 4.26
CA GLU A 32 1.03 17.09 5.04
C GLU A 32 -0.09 16.29 5.74
N LYS A 33 -0.59 15.25 5.08
CA LYS A 33 -1.61 14.33 5.61
C LYS A 33 -1.04 13.23 6.51
N GLN A 34 0.26 13.25 6.79
CA GLN A 34 0.97 12.26 7.61
C GLN A 34 0.81 10.82 7.08
N VAL A 35 0.62 10.68 5.77
CA VAL A 35 0.59 9.39 5.07
C VAL A 35 2.02 8.90 4.85
N LEU A 36 2.89 9.84 4.47
CA LEU A 36 4.32 9.67 4.29
C LEU A 36 5.06 10.59 5.26
N ASP A 37 6.30 10.24 5.57
CA ASP A 37 7.24 11.17 6.20
C ASP A 37 8.19 11.77 5.17
N PHE A 38 9.00 12.75 5.59
CA PHE A 38 9.96 13.43 4.70
C PHE A 38 11.03 12.46 4.14
N ASP A 39 11.45 11.47 4.92
CA ASP A 39 12.43 10.46 4.51
C ASP A 39 11.84 9.52 3.43
N ASP A 40 10.57 9.12 3.58
CA ASP A 40 9.85 8.38 2.54
C ASP A 40 9.78 9.17 1.23
N GLN A 41 9.45 10.46 1.30
CA GLN A 41 9.39 11.33 0.13
C GLN A 41 10.76 11.40 -0.56
N GLU A 42 11.84 11.60 0.19
CA GLU A 42 13.20 11.61 -0.37
C GLU A 42 13.57 10.27 -1.02
N ARG A 43 13.24 9.15 -0.38
CA ARG A 43 13.49 7.80 -0.92
C ARG A 43 12.74 7.54 -2.21
N ILE A 44 11.52 8.05 -2.34
CA ILE A 44 10.73 7.95 -3.58
C ILE A 44 11.37 8.82 -4.66
N LEU A 45 11.71 10.08 -4.33
CA LEU A 45 12.29 11.01 -5.30
C LEU A 45 13.70 10.63 -5.77
N ALA A 46 14.44 9.86 -4.96
CA ALA A 46 15.76 9.33 -5.29
C ALA A 46 15.75 8.30 -6.43
N GLU A 47 14.60 7.68 -6.73
CA GLU A 47 14.48 6.74 -7.84
C GLU A 47 14.54 7.46 -9.20
N ILE A 48 15.04 6.78 -10.24
CA ILE A 48 15.36 7.45 -11.52
C ILE A 48 14.14 7.48 -12.44
N THR A 49 13.46 6.35 -12.62
CA THR A 49 12.33 6.23 -13.55
C THR A 49 11.00 6.49 -12.85
N SER A 50 10.00 7.01 -13.57
CA SER A 50 8.64 7.19 -13.02
C SER A 50 8.05 5.88 -12.52
N LYS A 51 8.37 4.77 -13.22
CA LYS A 51 8.00 3.42 -12.81
C LYS A 51 8.61 3.04 -11.46
N ASP A 52 9.93 3.18 -11.31
CA ASP A 52 10.61 2.82 -10.05
C ASP A 52 10.11 3.70 -8.89
N LYS A 53 9.86 4.99 -9.15
CA LYS A 53 9.24 5.91 -8.18
C LYS A 53 7.88 5.42 -7.72
N ALA A 54 7.01 5.02 -8.66
CA ALA A 54 5.68 4.51 -8.35
C ALA A 54 5.74 3.17 -7.60
N GLU A 55 6.64 2.26 -8.00
CA GLU A 55 6.87 1.00 -7.28
C GLU A 55 7.34 1.26 -5.85
N LYS A 56 8.30 2.16 -5.66
CA LYS A 56 8.83 2.55 -4.35
C LYS A 56 7.74 3.20 -3.50
N PHE A 57 6.97 4.12 -4.06
CA PHE A 57 5.84 4.76 -3.38
C PHE A 57 4.84 3.72 -2.86
N ILE A 58 4.38 2.80 -3.72
CA ILE A 58 3.43 1.77 -3.32
C ILE A 58 4.03 0.87 -2.24
N SER A 59 5.31 0.49 -2.37
CA SER A 59 6.01 -0.34 -1.39
C SER A 59 6.07 0.29 -0.01
N ILE A 60 6.22 1.61 0.08
CA ILE A 60 6.19 2.36 1.34
C ILE A 60 4.75 2.46 1.84
N LEU A 61 3.82 2.85 0.98
CA LEU A 61 2.42 3.08 1.34
C LEU A 61 1.76 1.87 2.02
N ILE A 62 2.04 0.65 1.53
CA ILE A 62 1.48 -0.59 2.10
C ILE A 62 1.99 -0.90 3.53
N THR A 63 3.15 -0.35 3.90
CA THR A 63 3.74 -0.54 5.25
C THR A 63 3.12 0.43 6.26
N LYS A 64 2.66 1.60 5.83
CA LYS A 64 2.12 2.63 6.71
C LYS A 64 0.76 2.21 7.27
N GLU A 65 0.56 2.39 8.57
CA GLU A 65 -0.72 2.09 9.24
C GLU A 65 -1.67 3.28 9.16
N ASN A 66 -2.98 3.00 9.07
CA ASN A 66 -4.03 4.03 8.97
C ASN A 66 -3.88 5.04 7.82
N SER A 67 -3.01 4.75 6.85
CA SER A 67 -2.65 5.64 5.73
C SER A 67 -3.61 5.57 4.54
N TYR A 68 -4.42 4.52 4.43
CA TYR A 68 -5.27 4.28 3.25
C TYR A 68 -6.31 5.37 3.00
N LYS A 69 -7.08 5.72 4.04
CA LYS A 69 -8.13 6.73 3.95
C LYS A 69 -7.58 8.11 3.57
N PRO A 70 -6.57 8.67 4.27
CA PRO A 70 -5.98 9.94 3.88
C PRO A 70 -5.30 9.89 2.51
N PHE A 71 -4.64 8.78 2.14
CA PHE A 71 -4.11 8.58 0.79
C PHE A 71 -5.22 8.68 -0.27
N ARG A 72 -6.32 7.95 -0.08
CA ARG A 72 -7.46 7.96 -1.00
C ARG A 72 -8.05 9.36 -1.16
N GLU A 73 -8.18 10.13 -0.08
CA GLU A 73 -8.71 11.49 -0.14
C GLU A 73 -7.81 12.42 -0.96
N VAL A 74 -6.49 12.33 -0.77
CA VAL A 74 -5.51 13.07 -1.56
C VAL A 74 -5.57 12.65 -3.03
N LEU A 75 -5.64 11.34 -3.27
CA LEU A 75 -5.68 10.79 -4.62
C LEU A 75 -6.96 11.16 -5.36
N LYS A 76 -8.12 11.18 -4.71
CA LYS A 76 -9.38 11.64 -5.32
C LYS A 76 -9.32 13.11 -5.74
N LYS A 77 -8.63 13.95 -4.98
CA LYS A 77 -8.46 15.37 -5.33
C LYS A 77 -7.52 15.56 -6.51
N ALA A 78 -6.44 14.77 -6.58
CA ALA A 78 -5.47 14.86 -7.67
C ALA A 78 -5.94 14.16 -8.95
N HIS A 79 -6.58 12.99 -8.80
CA HIS A 79 -6.97 12.08 -9.87
C HIS A 79 -8.29 11.37 -9.52
N GLU A 80 -9.40 12.06 -9.73
CA GLU A 80 -10.75 11.59 -9.41
C GLU A 80 -11.02 10.17 -9.94
N PHE A 81 -10.76 9.93 -11.22
CA PHE A 81 -10.96 8.63 -11.89
C PHE A 81 -10.29 7.46 -11.16
N ILE A 82 -9.08 7.68 -10.63
CA ILE A 82 -8.29 6.60 -10.02
C ILE A 82 -8.73 6.40 -8.56
N GLY A 83 -9.11 7.48 -7.90
CA GLY A 83 -9.75 7.39 -6.58
C GLY A 83 -11.11 6.68 -6.62
N GLU A 84 -11.92 6.87 -7.67
CA GLU A 84 -13.17 6.11 -7.87
C GLU A 84 -12.91 4.64 -8.16
N ARG A 85 -11.91 4.35 -9.00
CA ARG A 85 -11.50 2.99 -9.33
C ARG A 85 -11.02 2.21 -8.11
N LEU A 86 -10.34 2.86 -7.16
CA LEU A 86 -9.99 2.27 -5.85
C LEU A 86 -11.22 1.91 -5.01
N ASP A 87 -12.32 2.67 -5.11
CA ASP A 87 -13.57 2.35 -4.43
C ASP A 87 -14.33 1.21 -5.11
N ALA A 88 -14.29 1.19 -6.43
CA ALA A 88 -14.94 0.17 -7.25
C ALA A 88 -14.24 -1.19 -7.19
N VAL A 89 -13.06 -1.29 -6.54
CA VAL A 89 -12.39 -2.58 -6.35
C VAL A 89 -13.21 -3.47 -5.42
N GLU A 90 -13.79 -4.51 -6.01
CA GLU A 90 -14.33 -5.62 -5.25
C GLU A 90 -13.21 -6.35 -4.49
N ILE A 91 -13.44 -6.54 -3.20
CA ILE A 91 -12.52 -7.24 -2.30
C ILE A 91 -12.85 -8.71 -2.35
N ASP A 92 -11.81 -9.50 -2.55
CA ASP A 92 -11.92 -10.94 -2.43
C ASP A 92 -11.61 -11.32 -0.97
N TYR A 93 -12.68 -11.44 -0.18
CA TYR A 93 -12.60 -11.80 1.23
C TYR A 93 -12.09 -13.23 1.43
N ASP A 94 -12.25 -14.13 0.46
CA ASP A 94 -11.74 -15.49 0.53
C ASP A 94 -10.21 -15.53 0.39
N LEU A 95 -9.64 -14.72 -0.50
CA LEU A 95 -8.19 -14.54 -0.60
C LEU A 95 -7.60 -13.93 0.69
N ILE A 96 -8.29 -12.96 1.31
CA ILE A 96 -7.87 -12.39 2.60
C ILE A 96 -7.92 -13.46 3.70
N LYS A 97 -8.98 -14.27 3.73
CA LYS A 97 -9.16 -15.34 4.71
C LYS A 97 -8.12 -16.45 4.53
N LYS A 98 -7.83 -16.86 3.29
CA LYS A 98 -6.75 -17.81 2.97
C LYS A 98 -5.38 -17.28 3.39
N GLY A 99 -5.07 -16.02 3.10
CA GLY A 99 -3.82 -15.39 3.55
C GLY A 99 -3.66 -15.36 5.08
N LYS A 100 -4.74 -15.07 5.82
CA LYS A 100 -4.76 -15.15 7.30
C LYS A 100 -4.57 -16.57 7.80
N GLN A 101 -5.16 -17.57 7.14
CA GLN A 101 -4.99 -18.99 7.51
C GLN A 101 -3.55 -19.46 7.29
N ILE A 102 -2.93 -19.12 6.16
CA ILE A 102 -1.52 -19.45 5.88
C ILE A 102 -0.60 -18.82 6.92
N LYS A 103 -0.78 -17.53 7.25
CA LYS A 103 0.03 -16.87 8.29
C LYS A 103 -0.11 -17.54 9.66
N ARG A 104 -1.32 -17.96 10.04
CA ARG A 104 -1.56 -18.73 11.27
C ARG A 104 -0.87 -20.09 11.23
N ALA A 105 -0.99 -20.82 10.12
CA ALA A 105 -0.34 -22.13 9.96
C ALA A 105 1.18 -22.03 10.10
N ILE A 106 1.79 -21.01 9.49
CA ILE A 106 3.23 -20.74 9.60
C ILE A 106 3.61 -20.41 11.06
N TYR A 107 2.85 -19.53 11.73
CA TYR A 107 3.10 -19.20 13.14
C TYR A 107 3.03 -20.43 14.05
N PHE A 108 2.02 -21.29 13.88
CA PHE A 108 1.89 -22.51 14.65
C PHE A 108 3.01 -23.52 14.35
N TYR A 109 3.45 -23.63 13.09
CA TYR A 109 4.59 -24.46 12.72
C TYR A 109 5.87 -24.02 13.43
N TYR A 110 6.18 -22.72 13.43
CA TYR A 110 7.34 -22.19 14.14
C TYR A 110 7.22 -22.35 15.66
N LEU A 111 6.05 -22.07 16.24
CA LEU A 111 5.80 -22.27 17.67
C LEU A 111 6.00 -23.74 18.08
N PHE A 112 5.53 -24.67 17.25
CA PHE A 112 5.69 -26.10 17.48
C PHE A 112 7.17 -26.54 17.42
N LEU A 113 7.94 -26.05 16.46
CA LEU A 113 9.39 -26.30 16.41
C LEU A 113 10.11 -25.77 17.65
N SER A 114 9.76 -24.56 18.11
CA SER A 114 10.38 -23.95 19.29
C SER A 114 10.15 -24.76 20.57
N ILE A 115 8.98 -25.41 20.69
CA ILE A 115 8.63 -26.25 21.85
C ILE A 115 9.38 -27.59 21.80
N GLN A 116 9.68 -28.14 20.62
CA GLN A 116 10.40 -29.41 20.48
C GLN A 116 11.92 -29.30 20.70
N LEU A 117 12.45 -28.08 20.71
CA LEU A 117 13.89 -27.78 20.87
C LEU A 117 14.26 -27.27 22.29
N SER A 118 13.31 -27.22 23.22
CA SER A 118 13.52 -26.93 24.65
C SER A 118 13.37 -28.19 25.49
#